data_AF-A0A1D1ZVW4-F1
#
_entry.id   AF-A0A1D1ZVW4-F1
#
_cell.length_a   1.000
_cell.length_b   1.000
_cell.length_c   1.000
_cell.angle_alpha   90.00
_cell.angle_beta   90.00
_cell.angle_gamma   90.00
#
_symmetry.space_group_name_H-M   'P 1'
#
loop_
_entity.id
_entity.type
_entity.pdbx_description
1 polymer ?
#
loop_
_entity_poly.entity_id
_entity_poly.type
_entity_poly.pdbx_seq_one_letter_code
_entity_poly.pdbx_strand_id
1 'polypeptide(L)'
;MQLRESWKALTGLASRLAAEAGAPSPPTESDFLWAHAVFWSRAIAFPCPPEALPGGRSTTAGPSPQEGVVPGLDFCNHAMRPVARWTVYGAELDGAGGGRRHVHLVPGVAPPAPGAELCISYGDDKSNEELLFLYGFALPEASGLARLMLPLPLPAAAEDWTPRLHARVALLAARGLPPQVFLPRAALAGGGPGPLGAVPDAALRTLEVFVLDDAELARGLEAAERGDGAAGAEGAPGAEGPEACAATRARLERDPGLRLALTGALVGLLQLMVQGLETGDGCQTLEADAALSSTPTLMAGLSANQRAALMYRMEQKSLARDWLAHAKSLRAMAMEELRAQGAG
;
A
#
# COMPACT_ATOMS: atom_id res chain seq x y z
N MET A 1 -18.19 -6.75 2.20
CA MET A 1 -18.40 -7.72 3.29
C MET A 1 -17.88 -7.17 4.62
N GLN A 2 -16.63 -6.66 4.69
CA GLN A 2 -16.05 -6.12 5.93
C GLN A 2 -16.84 -4.96 6.57
N LEU A 3 -17.26 -3.92 5.83
CA LEU A 3 -17.99 -2.78 6.42
C LEU A 3 -19.33 -3.15 7.08
N ARG A 4 -20.02 -4.17 6.56
CA ARG A 4 -21.26 -4.67 7.18
C ARG A 4 -20.99 -5.38 8.50
N GLU A 5 -19.92 -6.17 8.56
CA GLU A 5 -19.50 -6.80 9.81
C GLU A 5 -19.00 -5.76 10.82
N SER A 6 -18.26 -4.74 10.37
CA SER A 6 -17.89 -3.59 11.19
C SER A 6 -19.12 -2.87 11.74
N TRP A 7 -20.14 -2.62 10.91
CA TRP A 7 -21.38 -2.01 11.36
C TRP A 7 -22.08 -2.86 12.43
N LYS A 8 -22.21 -4.17 12.22
CA LYS A 8 -22.80 -5.08 13.21
C LYS A 8 -22.07 -5.01 14.55
N ALA A 9 -20.74 -4.96 14.55
CA ALA A 9 -19.94 -4.82 15.75
C ALA A 9 -20.13 -3.46 16.45
N LEU A 10 -20.33 -2.38 15.67
CA LEU A 10 -20.39 -1.01 16.17
C LEU A 10 -21.81 -0.51 16.48
N THR A 11 -22.86 -1.18 15.99
CA THR A 11 -24.25 -0.70 16.08
C THR A 11 -24.67 -0.37 17.52
N GLY A 12 -24.29 -1.22 18.48
CA GLY A 12 -24.59 -1.01 19.89
C GLY A 12 -23.91 0.23 20.47
N LEU A 13 -22.64 0.46 20.13
CA LEU A 13 -21.91 1.66 20.55
C LEU A 13 -22.48 2.91 19.87
N ALA A 14 -22.71 2.86 18.56
CA ALA A 14 -23.24 3.97 17.77
C ALA A 14 -24.62 4.41 18.30
N SER A 15 -25.49 3.47 18.65
CA SER A 15 -26.82 3.76 19.20
C SER A 15 -26.74 4.46 20.57
N ARG A 16 -25.80 4.05 21.43
CA ARG A 16 -25.58 4.72 22.72
C ARG A 16 -25.08 6.15 22.53
N LEU A 17 -24.05 6.34 21.70
CA LEU A 17 -23.50 7.67 21.41
C LEU A 17 -24.55 8.60 20.80
N ALA A 18 -25.39 8.08 19.89
CA ALA A 18 -26.49 8.84 19.30
C ALA A 18 -27.52 9.27 20.35
N ALA A 19 -27.90 8.37 21.28
CA ALA A 19 -28.81 8.69 22.37
C ALA A 19 -28.21 9.75 23.33
N GLU A 20 -26.93 9.62 23.69
CA GLU A 20 -26.21 10.59 24.53
C GLU A 20 -26.11 11.98 23.87
N ALA A 21 -25.96 12.01 22.54
CA ALA A 21 -25.97 13.25 21.75
C ALA A 21 -27.38 13.83 21.51
N GLY A 22 -28.44 13.16 21.97
CA GLY A 22 -29.83 13.59 21.77
C GLY A 22 -30.32 13.44 20.33
N ALA A 23 -29.78 12.48 19.57
CA ALA A 23 -30.23 12.22 18.21
C ALA A 23 -31.69 11.72 18.20
N PRO A 24 -32.51 12.14 17.22
CA PRO A 24 -33.94 11.84 17.17
C PRO A 24 -34.25 10.37 16.83
N SER A 25 -33.29 9.64 16.26
CA SER A 25 -33.43 8.24 15.86
C SER A 25 -32.09 7.51 16.01
N PRO A 26 -32.11 6.17 16.21
CA PRO A 26 -30.88 5.39 16.19
C PRO A 26 -30.23 5.42 14.81
N PRO A 27 -28.88 5.34 14.74
CA PRO A 27 -28.15 5.31 13.48
C PRO A 27 -28.40 4.00 12.73
N THR A 28 -28.41 4.09 11.40
CA THR A 28 -28.61 2.97 10.48
C THR A 28 -27.30 2.55 9.81
N GLU A 29 -27.30 1.40 9.12
CA GLU A 29 -26.17 0.98 8.27
C GLU A 29 -25.85 2.06 7.21
N SER A 30 -26.87 2.72 6.67
CA SER A 30 -26.70 3.78 5.69
C SER A 30 -25.99 5.00 6.28
N ASP A 31 -26.31 5.39 7.52
CA ASP A 31 -25.65 6.49 8.21
C ASP A 31 -24.17 6.17 8.46
N PHE A 32 -23.88 4.92 8.85
CA PHE A 32 -22.52 4.44 9.02
C PHE A 32 -21.73 4.46 7.70
N LEU A 33 -22.30 3.93 6.61
CA LEU A 33 -21.64 3.94 5.30
C LEU A 33 -21.38 5.37 4.81
N TRP A 34 -22.34 6.27 4.99
CA TRP A 34 -22.18 7.68 4.65
C TRP A 34 -21.09 8.34 5.49
N ALA A 35 -21.12 8.18 6.81
CA ALA A 35 -20.12 8.77 7.71
C ALA A 35 -18.72 8.22 7.43
N HIS A 36 -18.60 6.91 7.18
CA HIS A 36 -17.36 6.26 6.80
C HIS A 36 -16.81 6.82 5.48
N ALA A 37 -17.66 6.92 4.44
CA ALA A 37 -17.26 7.47 3.15
C ALA A 37 -16.83 8.94 3.26
N VAL A 38 -17.58 9.76 4.00
CA VAL A 38 -17.24 11.18 4.23
C VAL A 38 -15.93 11.32 4.99
N PHE A 39 -15.72 10.52 6.03
CA PHE A 39 -14.49 10.59 6.81
C PHE A 39 -13.27 10.24 5.95
N TRP A 40 -13.26 9.08 5.29
CA TRP A 40 -12.08 8.65 4.53
C TRP A 40 -11.80 9.47 3.28
N SER A 41 -12.82 10.06 2.66
CA SER A 41 -12.62 10.92 1.49
C SER A 41 -12.19 12.35 1.82
N ARG A 42 -12.26 12.77 3.10
CA ARG A 42 -12.04 14.18 3.50
C ARG A 42 -11.13 14.39 4.71
N ALA A 43 -10.84 13.34 5.48
CA ALA A 43 -9.95 13.44 6.61
C ALA A 43 -8.51 13.70 6.13
N ILE A 44 -7.83 14.59 6.86
CA ILE A 44 -6.40 14.84 6.70
C ILE A 44 -5.70 14.60 8.03
N ALA A 45 -4.46 14.13 7.96
CA ALA A 45 -3.59 14.03 9.13
C ALA A 45 -2.91 15.38 9.37
N PHE A 46 -3.00 15.91 10.59
CA PHE A 46 -2.33 17.14 11.01
C PHE A 46 -1.64 16.96 12.37
N PRO A 47 -0.54 17.67 12.63
CA PRO A 47 0.19 17.54 13.88
C PRO A 47 -0.62 18.11 15.05
N CYS A 48 -0.89 17.26 16.05
CA CYS A 48 -1.51 17.61 17.32
C CYS A 48 -0.42 17.57 18.42
N PRO A 49 -0.37 18.49 19.39
CA PRO A 49 0.58 18.35 20.49
C PRO A 49 0.16 17.18 21.38
N PRO A 50 1.06 16.62 22.20
CA PRO A 50 0.63 15.72 23.25
C PRO A 50 -0.41 16.39 24.14
N GLU A 51 -1.52 15.70 24.42
CA GLU A 51 -2.48 16.17 25.42
C GLU A 51 -1.77 16.37 26.77
N ALA A 52 -2.00 17.52 27.39
CA ALA A 52 -1.58 17.73 28.77
C ALA A 52 -2.42 16.82 29.66
N LEU A 53 -1.81 15.75 30.19
CA LEU A 53 -2.46 14.90 31.18
C LEU A 53 -2.95 15.76 32.37
N PRO A 54 -4.09 15.41 32.98
CA PRO A 54 -4.55 16.05 34.21
C PRO A 54 -3.43 15.99 35.26
N GLY A 55 -2.90 17.14 35.67
CA GLY A 55 -1.76 17.24 36.59
C GLY A 55 -0.46 17.82 36.01
N GLY A 56 -0.48 18.35 34.77
CA GLY A 56 0.61 19.21 34.27
C GLY A 56 1.92 18.49 33.93
N ARG A 57 1.91 17.15 33.84
CA ARG A 57 3.04 16.40 33.29
C ARG A 57 3.00 16.50 31.77
N SER A 58 3.80 17.43 31.24
CA SER A 58 4.19 17.44 29.83
C SER A 58 4.88 16.11 29.51
N THR A 59 4.37 15.39 28.53
CA THR A 59 5.09 14.24 27.97
C THR A 59 6.20 14.80 27.09
N THR A 60 7.39 14.20 27.14
CA THR A 60 8.50 14.52 26.23
C THR A 60 8.24 14.04 24.80
N ALA A 61 7.01 13.67 24.48
CA ALA A 61 6.61 13.18 23.17
C ALA A 61 6.38 14.37 22.25
N GLY A 62 7.00 14.34 21.06
CA GLY A 62 6.72 15.32 20.02
C GLY A 62 5.25 15.32 19.59
N PRO A 63 4.85 16.25 18.71
CA PRO A 63 3.48 16.27 18.18
C PRO A 63 3.12 14.94 17.51
N SER A 64 1.96 14.37 17.87
CA SER A 64 1.40 13.17 17.24
C SER A 64 0.48 13.54 16.08
N PRO A 65 0.48 12.80 14.97
CA PRO A 65 -0.49 13.03 13.90
C PRO A 65 -1.89 12.68 14.41
N GLN A 66 -2.84 13.59 14.19
CA GLN A 66 -4.27 13.35 14.39
C GLN A 66 -4.99 13.46 13.06
N GLU A 67 -5.91 12.54 12.81
CA GLU A 67 -6.77 12.58 11.62
C GLU A 67 -8.08 13.31 11.94
N GLY A 68 -8.53 14.15 11.02
CA GLY A 68 -9.81 14.83 11.15
C GLY A 68 -10.22 15.58 9.90
N VAL A 69 -11.50 15.96 9.86
CA VAL A 69 -12.04 16.81 8.80
C VAL A 69 -11.81 18.27 9.17
N VAL A 70 -11.22 19.04 8.26
CA VAL A 70 -11.00 20.49 8.43
C VAL A 70 -11.98 21.25 7.55
N PRO A 71 -13.06 21.83 8.12
CA PRO A 71 -14.07 22.53 7.35
C PRO A 71 -13.49 23.66 6.50
N GLY A 72 -13.92 23.73 5.24
CA GLY A 72 -13.44 24.70 4.25
C GLY A 72 -12.26 24.15 3.44
N LEU A 73 -11.26 23.56 4.11
CA LEU A 73 -10.15 22.90 3.43
C LEU A 73 -10.62 21.62 2.72
N ASP A 74 -11.58 20.90 3.30
CA ASP A 74 -12.20 19.68 2.78
C ASP A 74 -12.97 19.86 1.45
N PHE A 75 -13.14 21.10 0.99
CA PHE A 75 -13.71 21.43 -0.32
C PHE A 75 -12.65 21.60 -1.42
N CYS A 76 -11.36 21.70 -1.08
CA CYS A 76 -10.29 21.81 -2.08
C CYS A 76 -10.09 20.45 -2.75
N ASN A 77 -10.25 20.38 -4.06
CA ASN A 77 -10.01 19.15 -4.82
C ASN A 77 -8.53 18.79 -4.88
N HIS A 78 -8.25 17.52 -5.17
CA HIS A 78 -6.90 17.04 -5.38
C HIS A 78 -6.34 17.47 -6.74
N ALA A 79 -5.09 17.91 -6.76
CA ALA A 79 -4.29 17.97 -7.97
C ALA A 79 -2.86 17.49 -7.69
N MET A 80 -2.26 16.77 -8.64
CA MET A 80 -0.84 16.39 -8.62
C MET A 80 0.10 17.61 -8.67
N ARG A 81 -0.40 18.74 -9.20
CA ARG A 81 0.31 20.03 -9.23
C ARG A 81 -0.60 21.10 -8.61
N PRO A 82 -0.67 21.14 -7.27
CA PRO A 82 -1.61 22.02 -6.59
C PRO A 82 -1.15 23.48 -6.65
N VAL A 83 -2.12 24.39 -6.64
CA VAL A 83 -1.89 25.85 -6.58
C VAL A 83 -1.85 26.38 -5.16
N ALA A 84 -2.27 25.56 -4.20
CA ALA A 84 -2.27 25.87 -2.79
C ALA A 84 -1.77 24.68 -1.97
N ARG A 85 -1.24 24.97 -0.79
CA ARG A 85 -0.85 24.00 0.24
C ARG A 85 -1.47 24.44 1.55
N TRP A 86 -1.56 23.57 2.53
CA TRP A 86 -2.02 23.96 3.86
C TRP A 86 -0.90 23.80 4.88
N THR A 87 -1.01 24.51 5.99
CA THR A 87 -0.08 24.43 7.12
C THR A 87 -0.80 24.76 8.42
N VAL A 88 -0.21 24.40 9.55
CA VAL A 88 -0.74 24.70 10.88
C VAL A 88 0.08 25.84 11.47
N TYR A 89 -0.59 26.94 11.82
CA TYR A 89 -0.01 28.05 12.58
C TYR A 89 -0.53 28.05 14.02
N GLY A 90 0.28 28.47 14.98
CA GLY A 90 -0.12 28.57 16.39
C GLY A 90 1.06 28.42 17.34
N ALA A 91 0.82 28.66 18.64
CA ALA A 91 1.87 28.73 19.66
C ALA A 91 2.78 27.50 19.62
N GLU A 92 4.07 27.80 19.52
CA GLU A 92 5.23 26.95 19.29
C GLU A 92 4.98 25.44 19.45
N LEU A 93 5.42 24.66 18.45
CA LEU A 93 5.55 23.21 18.57
C LEU A 93 6.39 22.78 19.80
N ASP A 94 7.08 23.75 20.43
CA ASP A 94 8.00 23.64 21.56
C ASP A 94 7.31 23.72 22.94
N GLY A 95 5.97 23.69 23.00
CA GLY A 95 5.23 23.36 24.23
C GLY A 95 5.03 24.50 25.24
N ALA A 96 5.37 25.75 24.92
CA ALA A 96 5.33 26.86 25.88
C ALA A 96 4.09 27.77 25.82
N GLY A 97 3.15 27.59 24.88
CA GLY A 97 2.01 28.52 24.75
C GLY A 97 0.65 27.85 24.53
N GLY A 98 -0.32 28.16 25.39
CA GLY A 98 -1.73 27.80 25.25
C GLY A 98 -2.48 28.59 24.16
N GLY A 99 -1.80 28.95 23.07
CA GLY A 99 -2.40 29.70 21.96
C GLY A 99 -3.29 28.82 21.08
N ARG A 100 -4.34 29.43 20.49
CA ARG A 100 -5.17 28.75 19.49
C ARG A 100 -4.33 28.39 18.26
N ARG A 101 -4.51 27.17 17.78
CA ARG A 101 -3.92 26.66 16.53
C ARG A 101 -4.92 26.79 15.41
N HIS A 102 -4.42 27.11 14.22
CA HIS A 102 -5.21 27.40 13.05
C HIS A 102 -4.62 26.67 11.85
N VAL A 103 -5.48 26.02 11.06
CA VAL A 103 -5.12 25.49 9.75
C VAL A 103 -5.28 26.62 8.74
N HIS A 104 -4.22 26.91 7.99
CA HIS A 104 -4.23 27.93 6.94
C HIS A 104 -3.99 27.28 5.59
N LEU A 105 -4.82 27.66 4.61
CA LEU A 105 -4.52 27.44 3.21
C LEU A 105 -3.61 28.59 2.74
N VAL A 106 -2.46 28.24 2.19
CA VAL A 106 -1.47 29.19 1.70
C VAL A 106 -1.20 28.95 0.21
N PRO A 107 -1.03 30.00 -0.60
CA PRO A 107 -0.74 29.84 -2.01
C PRO A 107 0.61 29.13 -2.23
N GLY A 108 0.73 28.49 -3.38
CA GLY A 108 2.00 27.97 -3.90
C GLY A 108 2.98 29.08 -4.26
N VAL A 109 3.84 28.82 -5.24
CA VAL A 109 4.85 29.79 -5.70
C VAL A 109 4.22 31.06 -6.29
N ALA A 110 3.08 30.91 -6.96
CA ALA A 110 2.30 32.01 -7.52
C ALA A 110 0.86 31.97 -7.01
N PRO A 111 0.23 33.13 -6.80
CA PRO A 111 -1.19 33.17 -6.46
C PRO A 111 -2.02 32.62 -7.63
N PRO A 112 -3.10 31.86 -7.35
CA PRO A 112 -4.01 31.38 -8.37
C PRO A 112 -4.71 32.56 -9.07
N ALA A 113 -4.93 32.44 -10.38
CA ALA A 113 -5.64 33.46 -11.14
C ALA A 113 -7.09 33.60 -10.67
N PRO A 114 -7.71 34.79 -10.74
CA PRO A 114 -9.13 34.95 -10.44
C PRO A 114 -10.00 33.97 -11.26
N GLY A 115 -10.87 33.23 -10.59
CA GLY A 115 -11.72 32.20 -11.20
C GLY A 115 -11.07 30.84 -11.41
N ALA A 116 -9.77 30.68 -11.12
CA ALA A 116 -9.13 29.37 -11.11
C ALA A 116 -9.57 28.56 -9.88
N GLU A 117 -9.73 27.25 -10.08
CA GLU A 117 -10.02 26.32 -8.99
C GLU A 117 -8.85 26.23 -8.00
N LEU A 118 -9.15 26.20 -6.71
CA LEU A 118 -8.17 26.01 -5.65
C LEU A 118 -8.01 24.52 -5.35
N CYS A 119 -6.93 23.94 -5.85
CA CYS A 119 -6.58 22.55 -5.59
C CYS A 119 -5.40 22.43 -4.62
N ILE A 120 -5.42 21.36 -3.82
CA ILE A 120 -4.34 20.93 -2.92
C ILE A 120 -3.83 19.55 -3.31
N SER A 121 -2.63 19.18 -2.84
CA SER A 121 -2.22 17.77 -2.89
C SER A 121 -2.82 17.05 -1.69
N TYR A 122 -3.48 15.91 -1.92
CA TYR A 122 -3.88 15.00 -0.83
C TYR A 122 -2.69 14.15 -0.36
N GLY A 123 -1.63 14.11 -1.17
CA GLY A 123 -0.41 13.32 -1.00
C GLY A 123 0.20 13.09 -2.38
N ASP A 124 1.49 13.38 -2.53
CA ASP A 124 2.19 13.29 -3.83
C ASP A 124 2.51 11.84 -4.23
N ASP A 125 2.29 10.90 -3.32
CA ASP A 125 2.58 9.48 -3.41
C ASP A 125 1.32 8.59 -3.50
N LYS A 126 0.12 9.21 -3.59
CA LYS A 126 -1.14 8.48 -3.65
C LYS A 126 -1.36 7.81 -5.01
N SER A 127 -1.42 6.50 -4.99
CA SER A 127 -1.75 5.67 -6.16
C SER A 127 -3.24 5.73 -6.50
N ASN A 128 -3.61 5.30 -7.72
CA ASN A 128 -5.03 5.15 -8.08
C ASN A 128 -5.77 4.12 -7.21
N GLU A 129 -5.07 3.18 -6.59
CA GLU A 129 -5.67 2.29 -5.59
C GLU A 129 -6.16 3.09 -4.37
N GLU A 130 -5.29 3.91 -3.80
CA GLU A 130 -5.63 4.76 -2.65
C GLU A 130 -6.66 5.83 -3.00
N LEU A 131 -6.50 6.51 -4.15
CA LEU A 131 -7.46 7.50 -4.62
C LEU A 131 -8.84 6.89 -4.84
N LEU A 132 -8.92 5.69 -5.42
CA LEU A 132 -10.20 5.06 -5.70
C LEU A 132 -10.88 4.53 -4.44
N PHE A 133 -10.16 3.81 -3.59
CA PHE A 133 -10.74 3.14 -2.42
C PHE A 133 -10.97 4.07 -1.23
N LEU A 134 -10.21 5.17 -1.09
CA LEU A 134 -10.40 6.14 -0.01
C LEU A 134 -11.16 7.39 -0.46
N TYR A 135 -10.89 7.90 -1.66
CA TYR A 135 -11.43 9.18 -2.13
C TYR A 135 -12.49 9.05 -3.25
N GLY A 136 -12.65 7.88 -3.85
CA GLY A 136 -13.71 7.61 -4.83
C GLY A 136 -13.41 8.09 -6.26
N PHE A 137 -12.15 8.35 -6.62
CA PHE A 137 -11.77 8.75 -7.99
C PHE A 137 -10.41 8.18 -8.42
N ALA A 138 -10.09 8.28 -9.70
CA ALA A 138 -8.79 7.90 -10.26
C ALA A 138 -8.31 8.98 -11.23
N LEU A 139 -6.99 9.16 -11.33
CA LEU A 139 -6.31 10.14 -12.18
C LEU A 139 -5.31 9.45 -13.12
N PRO A 140 -5.29 9.77 -14.42
CA PRO A 140 -4.27 9.26 -15.34
C PRO A 140 -2.84 9.56 -14.89
N GLU A 141 -2.63 10.72 -14.26
CA GLU A 141 -1.31 11.17 -13.78
C GLU A 141 -0.79 10.34 -12.61
N ALA A 142 -1.67 9.70 -11.83
CA ALA A 142 -1.30 8.86 -10.69
C ALA A 142 -0.81 7.46 -11.12
N SER A 143 -0.89 7.11 -12.42
CA SER A 143 -0.51 5.78 -12.90
C SER A 143 0.97 5.43 -12.70
N GLY A 144 1.85 6.43 -12.58
CA GLY A 144 3.26 6.24 -12.21
C GLY A 144 3.47 5.72 -10.78
N LEU A 145 2.48 5.91 -9.90
CA LEU A 145 2.51 5.55 -8.48
C LEU A 145 1.86 4.19 -8.20
N ALA A 146 1.39 3.52 -9.26
CA ALA A 146 0.74 2.22 -9.16
C ALA A 146 1.63 1.18 -8.45
N ARG A 147 1.01 0.36 -7.60
CA ARG A 147 1.65 -0.75 -6.91
C ARG A 147 0.85 -2.01 -7.19
N LEU A 148 1.55 -3.12 -7.42
CA LEU A 148 0.94 -4.43 -7.58
C LEU A 148 1.17 -5.22 -6.29
N MET A 149 0.08 -5.63 -5.65
CA MET A 149 0.12 -6.56 -4.51
C MET A 149 -0.02 -7.99 -5.00
N LEU A 150 1.02 -8.81 -4.80
CA LEU A 150 0.98 -10.25 -5.06
C LEU A 150 0.73 -11.00 -3.75
N PRO A 151 -0.44 -11.63 -3.54
CA PRO A 151 -0.63 -12.52 -2.41
C PRO A 151 0.22 -13.78 -2.59
N LEU A 152 0.81 -14.28 -1.51
CA LEU A 152 1.44 -15.60 -1.54
C LEU A 152 0.35 -16.68 -1.60
N PRO A 153 0.60 -17.82 -2.28
CA PRO A 153 -0.42 -18.84 -2.54
C PRO A 153 -0.65 -19.68 -1.28
N LEU A 154 -1.33 -19.09 -0.30
CA LEU A 154 -1.74 -19.75 0.93
C LEU A 154 -3.10 -20.43 0.70
N PRO A 155 -3.25 -21.72 1.03
CA PRO A 155 -4.54 -22.41 0.97
C PRO A 155 -5.55 -21.78 1.93
N ALA A 156 -6.80 -21.70 1.49
CA ALA A 156 -7.89 -21.18 2.30
C ALA A 156 -8.32 -22.16 3.40
N ALA A 157 -8.24 -23.48 3.13
CA ALA A 157 -8.66 -24.53 4.03
C ALA A 157 -7.48 -25.01 4.88
N ALA A 158 -7.69 -25.21 6.19
CA ALA A 158 -6.62 -25.54 7.14
C ALA A 158 -6.01 -26.93 6.87
N GLU A 159 -6.81 -27.85 6.34
CA GLU A 159 -6.40 -29.20 5.94
C GLU A 159 -5.34 -29.24 4.83
N ASP A 160 -5.25 -28.20 4.01
CA ASP A 160 -4.27 -28.09 2.92
C ASP A 160 -2.92 -27.52 3.41
N TRP A 161 -2.79 -27.19 4.70
CA TRP A 161 -1.56 -26.65 5.26
C TRP A 161 -0.54 -27.74 5.54
N THR A 162 0.53 -27.73 4.75
CA THR A 162 1.66 -28.62 4.96
C THR A 162 2.55 -28.11 6.10
N PRO A 163 3.31 -28.99 6.80
CA PRO A 163 4.29 -28.57 7.80
C PRO A 163 5.30 -27.54 7.26
N ARG A 164 5.70 -27.69 6.00
CA ARG A 164 6.60 -26.74 5.32
C ARG A 164 5.97 -25.36 5.16
N LEU A 165 4.67 -25.30 4.84
CA LEU A 165 3.96 -24.04 4.72
C LEU A 165 3.81 -23.35 6.08
N HIS A 166 3.49 -24.10 7.14
CA HIS A 166 3.48 -23.57 8.51
C HIS A 166 4.83 -22.97 8.89
N ALA A 167 5.92 -23.68 8.62
CA ALA A 167 7.27 -23.21 8.92
C ALA A 167 7.63 -21.92 8.14
N ARG A 168 7.21 -21.81 6.87
CA ARG A 168 7.39 -20.57 6.07
C ARG A 168 6.63 -19.39 6.63
N VAL A 169 5.36 -19.57 6.99
CA VAL A 169 4.54 -18.51 7.58
C VAL A 169 5.08 -18.09 8.94
N ALA A 170 5.52 -19.05 9.77
CA ALA A 170 6.18 -18.77 11.03
C ALA A 170 7.47 -17.96 10.84
N LEU A 171 8.30 -18.32 9.84
CA LEU A 171 9.53 -17.57 9.54
C LEU A 171 9.24 -16.16 9.00
N LEU A 172 8.20 -15.99 8.16
CA LEU A 172 7.77 -14.65 7.74
C LEU A 172 7.34 -13.80 8.93
N ALA A 173 6.52 -14.35 9.83
CA ALA A 173 6.06 -13.65 11.03
C ALA A 173 7.23 -13.27 11.94
N ALA A 174 8.17 -14.18 12.15
CA ALA A 174 9.40 -13.92 12.90
C ALA A 174 10.25 -12.80 12.28
N ARG A 175 10.22 -12.65 10.96
CA ARG A 175 10.92 -11.59 10.21
C ARG A 175 10.14 -10.28 10.07
N GLY A 176 8.95 -10.19 10.67
CA GLY A 176 8.05 -9.06 10.51
C GLY A 176 7.55 -8.84 9.07
N LEU A 177 7.55 -9.89 8.25
CA LEU A 177 7.18 -9.84 6.83
C LEU A 177 5.73 -10.32 6.64
N PRO A 178 4.90 -9.59 5.86
CA PRO A 178 3.57 -10.05 5.54
C PRO A 178 3.59 -11.15 4.46
N PRO A 179 2.56 -12.02 4.39
CA PRO A 179 2.44 -13.07 3.37
C PRO A 179 1.99 -12.53 2.00
N GLN A 180 2.54 -11.39 1.60
CA GLN A 180 2.27 -10.72 0.34
C GLN A 180 3.49 -9.88 -0.07
N VAL A 181 3.58 -9.61 -1.36
CA VAL A 181 4.67 -8.85 -1.96
C VAL A 181 4.10 -7.62 -2.64
N PHE A 182 4.76 -6.46 -2.48
CA PHE A 182 4.40 -5.24 -3.18
C PHE A 182 5.45 -4.89 -4.22
N LEU A 183 4.99 -4.64 -5.45
CA LEU A 183 5.82 -4.35 -6.61
C LEU A 183 5.42 -2.99 -7.22
N PRO A 184 6.13 -1.90 -6.89
CA PRO A 184 5.78 -0.55 -7.37
C PRO A 184 6.21 -0.34 -8.82
N ARG A 185 5.41 0.38 -9.61
CA ARG A 185 5.76 0.75 -11.00
C ARG A 185 7.06 1.54 -11.08
N ALA A 186 7.28 2.46 -10.13
CA ALA A 186 8.48 3.28 -10.07
C ALA A 186 9.79 2.45 -10.04
N ALA A 187 9.76 1.25 -9.46
CA ALA A 187 10.97 0.42 -9.40
C ALA A 187 11.37 -0.18 -10.75
N LEU A 188 10.41 -0.38 -11.68
CA LEU A 188 10.71 -0.78 -13.06
C LEU A 188 11.40 0.33 -13.86
N ALA A 189 11.09 1.60 -13.56
CA ALA A 189 11.70 2.74 -14.22
C ALA A 189 13.08 3.09 -13.63
N GLY A 190 13.25 2.90 -12.32
CA GLY A 190 14.44 3.32 -11.58
C GLY A 190 15.67 2.43 -11.77
N GLY A 191 15.50 1.16 -12.15
CA GLY A 191 16.61 0.22 -12.41
C GLY A 191 17.66 0.21 -11.30
N GLY A 192 17.42 -0.52 -10.21
CA GLY A 192 18.40 -0.59 -9.12
C GLY A 192 19.70 -1.32 -9.52
N PRO A 193 20.71 -1.29 -8.63
CA PRO A 193 21.98 -1.98 -8.86
C PRO A 193 21.79 -3.50 -8.89
N GLY A 194 22.54 -4.16 -9.77
CA GLY A 194 22.59 -5.62 -9.87
C GLY A 194 21.40 -6.25 -10.62
N PRO A 195 21.44 -7.58 -10.83
CA PRO A 195 20.45 -8.28 -11.64
C PRO A 195 19.04 -8.20 -11.07
N LEU A 196 18.87 -8.08 -9.75
CA LEU A 196 17.57 -7.95 -9.08
C LEU A 196 17.27 -6.50 -8.64
N GLY A 197 17.92 -5.52 -9.26
CA GLY A 197 17.90 -4.14 -8.80
C GLY A 197 16.51 -3.49 -8.74
N ALA A 198 15.62 -3.85 -9.66
CA ALA A 198 14.24 -3.34 -9.64
C ALA A 198 13.37 -4.02 -8.57
N VAL A 199 13.70 -5.23 -8.09
CA VAL A 199 12.84 -5.94 -7.13
C VAL A 199 13.06 -5.36 -5.72
N PRO A 200 12.01 -4.89 -5.01
CA PRO A 200 12.15 -4.34 -3.66
C PRO A 200 12.72 -5.34 -2.64
N ASP A 201 13.44 -4.87 -1.62
CA ASP A 201 14.06 -5.75 -0.62
C ASP A 201 13.04 -6.58 0.16
N ALA A 202 11.93 -5.97 0.57
CA ALA A 202 10.84 -6.68 1.24
C ALA A 202 10.27 -7.80 0.33
N ALA A 203 10.17 -7.55 -0.97
CA ALA A 203 9.74 -8.56 -1.94
C ALA A 203 10.74 -9.72 -2.02
N LEU A 204 12.03 -9.42 -2.12
CA LEU A 204 13.09 -10.44 -2.17
C LEU A 204 13.10 -11.30 -0.91
N ARG A 205 13.02 -10.68 0.28
CA ARG A 205 13.03 -11.39 1.57
C ARG A 205 11.80 -12.28 1.74
N THR A 206 10.63 -11.81 1.34
CA THR A 206 9.40 -12.61 1.38
C THR A 206 9.47 -13.79 0.40
N LEU A 207 9.93 -13.56 -0.84
CA LEU A 207 10.06 -14.62 -1.85
C LEU A 207 11.15 -15.63 -1.50
N GLU A 208 12.25 -15.18 -0.88
CA GLU A 208 13.34 -16.04 -0.42
C GLU A 208 12.81 -17.15 0.50
N VAL A 209 11.98 -16.81 1.49
CA VAL A 209 11.38 -17.79 2.42
C VAL A 209 10.64 -18.91 1.68
N PHE A 210 10.03 -18.60 0.54
CA PHE A 210 9.26 -19.56 -0.27
C PHE A 210 10.13 -20.46 -1.15
N VAL A 211 11.42 -20.15 -1.28
CA VAL A 211 12.36 -20.96 -2.05
C VAL A 211 13.42 -21.65 -1.18
N LEU A 212 13.50 -21.33 0.11
CA LEU A 212 14.34 -22.06 1.08
C LEU A 212 14.01 -23.56 1.10
N ASP A 213 15.06 -24.36 1.21
CA ASP A 213 14.94 -25.77 1.55
C ASP A 213 14.58 -25.98 3.03
N ASP A 214 14.29 -27.22 3.41
CA ASP A 214 13.82 -27.54 4.76
C ASP A 214 14.90 -27.31 5.83
N ALA A 215 16.18 -27.49 5.48
CA ALA A 215 17.29 -27.30 6.42
C ALA A 215 17.56 -25.81 6.66
N GLU A 216 17.47 -24.98 5.62
CA GLU A 216 17.55 -23.52 5.70
C GLU A 216 16.37 -22.93 6.47
N LEU A 217 15.17 -23.46 6.24
CA LEU A 217 13.97 -23.04 6.95
C LEU A 217 14.05 -23.34 8.44
N ALA A 218 14.50 -24.55 8.81
CA ALA A 218 14.74 -24.94 10.20
C ALA A 218 15.78 -24.02 10.87
N ARG A 219 16.94 -23.80 10.23
CA ARG A 219 17.97 -22.88 10.75
C ARG A 219 17.44 -21.46 10.93
N GLY A 220 16.60 -20.98 10.00
CA GLY A 220 15.99 -19.66 10.09
C GLY A 220 15.06 -19.52 11.29
N LEU A 221 14.26 -20.55 11.58
CA LEU A 221 13.38 -20.58 12.75
C LEU A 221 14.17 -20.67 14.06
N GLU A 222 15.18 -21.53 14.13
CA GLU A 222 16.06 -21.64 15.31
C GLU A 222 16.80 -20.34 15.63
N ALA A 223 17.20 -19.58 14.60
CA ALA A 223 17.82 -18.26 14.78
C ALA A 223 16.82 -17.22 15.29
N ALA A 224 15.58 -17.25 14.79
CA ALA A 224 14.51 -16.38 15.26
C ALA A 224 14.14 -16.66 16.73
N GLU A 225 14.06 -17.93 17.13
CA GLU A 225 13.76 -18.33 18.51
C GLU A 225 14.84 -17.90 19.51
N ARG A 226 16.10 -17.86 19.08
CA ARG A 226 17.23 -17.37 19.89
C ARG A 226 17.25 -15.85 20.06
N GLY A 227 16.42 -15.12 19.34
CA GLY A 227 16.46 -13.65 19.31
C GLY A 227 17.65 -13.09 18.54
N ASP A 228 18.35 -13.94 17.77
CA ASP A 228 19.43 -13.51 16.87
C ASP A 228 18.87 -12.78 15.62
N GLY A 229 17.57 -12.90 15.37
CA GLY A 229 16.82 -12.07 14.43
C GLY A 229 16.32 -10.81 15.14
N ALA A 230 16.78 -9.65 14.69
CA ALA A 230 16.50 -8.34 15.27
C ALA A 230 15.00 -8.10 15.56
N ALA A 231 14.58 -8.39 16.79
CA ALA A 231 13.37 -7.86 17.39
C ALA A 231 13.61 -6.37 17.73
N GLY A 232 13.69 -5.54 16.70
CA GLY A 232 13.72 -4.10 16.83
C GLY A 232 12.30 -3.54 16.82
N ALA A 233 11.82 -3.16 18.00
CA ALA A 233 10.81 -2.12 18.31
C ALA A 233 9.53 -2.01 17.45
N GLU A 234 8.40 -1.87 18.15
CA GLU A 234 7.11 -1.41 17.63
C GLU A 234 7.25 -0.32 16.55
N GLY A 235 7.07 -0.71 15.28
CA GLY A 235 7.22 0.21 14.15
C GLY A 235 7.06 -0.46 12.80
N ALA A 236 5.80 -0.59 12.34
CA ALA A 236 5.37 -1.03 11.01
C ALA A 236 5.84 -2.42 10.49
N PRO A 237 4.95 -3.21 9.84
CA PRO A 237 5.35 -4.46 9.20
C PRO A 237 6.38 -4.19 8.08
N GLY A 238 7.55 -4.82 8.15
CA GLY A 238 8.63 -4.72 7.15
C GLY A 238 9.96 -4.11 7.63
N ALA A 239 10.06 -3.59 8.86
CA ALA A 239 11.25 -2.90 9.35
C ALA A 239 12.28 -3.83 10.01
N GLU A 240 12.85 -4.78 9.28
CA GLU A 240 14.21 -5.24 9.63
C GLU A 240 15.23 -4.27 9.04
N GLY A 241 16.35 -4.06 9.74
CA GLY A 241 17.34 -3.03 9.39
C GLY A 241 17.98 -3.23 8.00
N PRO A 242 18.62 -2.17 7.46
CA PRO A 242 19.27 -2.19 6.13
C PRO A 242 20.30 -3.33 5.95
N GLU A 243 20.87 -3.83 7.04
CA GLU A 243 21.79 -4.98 7.04
C GLU A 243 21.13 -6.29 6.57
N ALA A 244 19.88 -6.55 6.99
CA ALA A 244 19.16 -7.76 6.59
C ALA A 244 18.84 -7.74 5.08
N CYS A 245 18.45 -6.57 4.56
CA CYS A 245 18.23 -6.36 3.13
C CYS A 245 19.52 -6.59 2.32
N ALA A 246 20.63 -6.01 2.77
CA ALA A 246 21.94 -6.20 2.12
C ALA A 246 22.39 -7.66 2.16
N ALA A 247 22.17 -8.38 3.27
CA ALA A 247 22.51 -9.78 3.40
C ALA A 247 21.74 -10.68 2.42
N THR A 248 20.43 -10.47 2.27
CA THR A 248 19.61 -11.22 1.30
C THR A 248 20.09 -10.96 -0.14
N ARG A 249 20.37 -9.70 -0.51
CA ARG A 249 20.92 -9.40 -1.84
C ARG A 249 22.27 -10.06 -2.07
N ALA A 250 23.21 -9.92 -1.13
CA ALA A 250 24.53 -10.53 -1.23
C ALA A 250 24.48 -12.06 -1.30
N ARG A 251 23.47 -12.70 -0.70
CA ARG A 251 23.23 -14.14 -0.85
C ARG A 251 22.72 -14.48 -2.25
N LEU A 252 21.71 -13.77 -2.75
CA LEU A 252 21.14 -13.97 -4.10
C LEU A 252 22.14 -13.65 -5.22
N GLU A 253 23.11 -12.78 -4.96
CA GLU A 253 24.21 -12.50 -5.90
C GLU A 253 25.19 -13.67 -5.99
N ARG A 254 25.52 -14.28 -4.84
CA ARG A 254 26.48 -15.39 -4.73
C ARG A 254 25.90 -16.75 -5.10
N ASP A 255 24.59 -16.93 -5.03
CA ASP A 255 23.91 -18.20 -5.30
C ASP A 255 22.95 -18.09 -6.51
N PRO A 256 23.43 -18.46 -7.71
CA PRO A 256 22.60 -18.46 -8.92
C PRO A 256 21.47 -19.48 -8.88
N GLY A 257 21.61 -20.57 -8.12
CA GLY A 257 20.56 -21.57 -7.94
C GLY A 257 19.38 -20.98 -7.17
N LEU A 258 19.65 -20.31 -6.06
CA LEU A 258 18.65 -19.57 -5.28
C LEU A 258 18.02 -18.44 -6.10
N ARG A 259 18.81 -17.68 -6.86
CA ARG A 259 18.31 -16.63 -7.76
C ARG A 259 17.38 -17.20 -8.85
N LEU A 260 17.73 -18.34 -9.44
CA LEU A 260 16.88 -19.03 -10.42
C LEU A 260 15.56 -19.51 -9.79
N ALA A 261 15.62 -20.08 -8.58
CA ALA A 261 14.42 -20.50 -7.86
C ALA A 261 13.50 -19.30 -7.54
N LEU A 262 14.07 -18.20 -7.03
CA LEU A 262 13.32 -16.98 -6.68
C LEU A 262 12.67 -16.35 -7.90
N THR A 263 13.42 -16.16 -9.00
CA THR A 263 12.87 -15.60 -10.24
C THR A 263 11.85 -16.54 -10.88
N GLY A 264 12.03 -17.85 -10.76
CA GLY A 264 11.03 -18.86 -11.12
C GLY A 264 9.71 -18.71 -10.35
N ALA A 265 9.80 -18.57 -9.02
CA ALA A 265 8.64 -18.34 -8.16
C ALA A 265 7.92 -17.02 -8.51
N LEU A 266 8.68 -15.93 -8.68
CA LEU A 266 8.14 -14.63 -9.06
C LEU A 266 7.40 -14.68 -10.41
N VAL A 267 7.97 -15.35 -11.42
CA VAL A 267 7.30 -15.57 -12.71
C VAL A 267 5.98 -16.33 -12.52
N GLY A 268 5.98 -17.41 -11.73
CA GLY A 268 4.78 -18.19 -11.47
C GLY A 268 3.66 -17.37 -10.81
N LEU A 269 4.00 -16.58 -9.78
CA LEU A 269 3.06 -15.68 -9.11
C LEU A 269 2.49 -14.62 -10.04
N LEU A 270 3.34 -14.00 -10.87
CA LEU A 270 2.92 -12.99 -11.83
C LEU A 270 2.06 -13.56 -12.95
N GLN A 271 2.32 -14.80 -13.39
CA GLN A 271 1.45 -15.50 -14.36
C GLN A 271 0.05 -15.72 -13.80
N LEU A 272 -0.03 -16.23 -12.56
CA LEU A 272 -1.31 -16.41 -11.87
C LEU A 272 -2.03 -15.07 -11.66
N MET A 273 -1.30 -14.02 -11.32
CA MET A 273 -1.88 -12.67 -11.18
C MET A 273 -2.44 -12.14 -12.50
N VAL A 274 -1.67 -12.17 -13.59
CA VAL A 274 -2.14 -11.73 -14.92
C VAL A 274 -3.37 -12.55 -15.35
N GLN A 275 -3.32 -13.87 -15.16
CA GLN A 275 -4.46 -14.73 -15.45
C GLN A 275 -5.68 -14.32 -14.61
N GLY A 276 -5.54 -14.17 -13.29
CA GLY A 276 -6.63 -13.74 -12.42
C GLY A 276 -7.25 -12.40 -12.82
N LEU A 277 -6.41 -11.43 -13.20
CA LEU A 277 -6.86 -10.10 -13.64
C LEU A 277 -7.56 -10.11 -15.00
N GLU A 278 -7.27 -11.06 -15.89
CA GLU A 278 -7.79 -11.06 -17.28
C GLU A 278 -8.84 -12.13 -17.56
N THR A 279 -8.87 -13.20 -16.79
CA THR A 279 -9.79 -14.34 -17.00
C THR A 279 -10.78 -14.53 -15.85
N GLY A 280 -10.76 -13.68 -14.82
CA GLY A 280 -11.73 -13.71 -13.72
C GLY A 280 -13.13 -13.25 -14.13
N ASP A 281 -14.12 -13.54 -13.28
CA ASP A 281 -15.51 -13.12 -13.52
C ASP A 281 -15.63 -11.60 -13.70
N GLY A 282 -16.23 -11.18 -14.80
CA GLY A 282 -16.39 -9.75 -15.15
C GLY A 282 -15.10 -9.05 -15.58
N CYS A 283 -13.99 -9.78 -15.69
CA CYS A 283 -12.74 -9.27 -16.21
C CYS A 283 -12.61 -9.56 -17.71
N GLN A 284 -12.00 -8.62 -18.44
CA GLN A 284 -11.61 -8.80 -19.84
C GLN A 284 -10.09 -8.63 -19.96
N THR A 285 -9.51 -8.84 -21.13
CA THR A 285 -8.09 -8.57 -21.34
C THR A 285 -7.79 -7.07 -21.25
N LEU A 286 -6.51 -6.70 -21.08
CA LEU A 286 -6.09 -5.30 -21.14
C LEU A 286 -6.46 -4.66 -22.49
N GLU A 287 -6.37 -5.39 -23.59
CA GLU A 287 -6.73 -4.93 -24.93
C GLU A 287 -8.22 -4.59 -25.05
N ALA A 288 -9.09 -5.43 -24.49
CA ALA A 288 -10.52 -5.20 -24.51
C ALA A 288 -10.89 -3.95 -23.69
N ASP A 289 -10.24 -3.76 -22.54
CA ASP A 289 -10.41 -2.56 -21.73
C ASP A 289 -9.90 -1.30 -22.44
N ALA A 290 -8.75 -1.39 -23.11
CA ALA A 290 -8.22 -0.30 -23.93
C ALA A 290 -9.16 0.05 -25.08
N ALA A 291 -9.73 -0.96 -25.75
CA ALA A 291 -10.72 -0.75 -26.80
C ALA A 291 -11.98 -0.03 -26.26
N LEU A 292 -12.49 -0.46 -25.09
CA LEU A 292 -13.59 0.19 -24.40
C LEU A 292 -13.25 1.66 -24.08
N SER A 293 -12.07 1.90 -23.50
CA SER A 293 -11.59 3.23 -23.11
C SER A 293 -11.42 4.17 -24.31
N SER A 294 -11.00 3.63 -25.45
CA SER A 294 -10.82 4.38 -26.70
C SER A 294 -12.11 4.69 -27.46
N THR A 295 -13.26 4.12 -27.07
CA THR A 295 -14.53 4.27 -27.77
C THR A 295 -15.40 5.35 -27.08
N PRO A 296 -15.52 6.58 -27.63
CA PRO A 296 -16.16 7.68 -26.92
C PRO A 296 -17.63 7.43 -26.58
N THR A 297 -18.37 6.77 -27.47
CA THR A 297 -19.79 6.45 -27.27
C THR A 297 -20.01 5.48 -26.13
N LEU A 298 -19.13 4.48 -25.97
CA LEU A 298 -19.19 3.55 -24.85
C LEU A 298 -18.76 4.24 -23.54
N MET A 299 -17.72 5.05 -23.59
CA MET A 299 -17.25 5.82 -22.43
C MET A 299 -18.26 6.83 -21.90
N ALA A 300 -19.06 7.44 -22.80
CA ALA A 300 -20.15 8.33 -22.44
C ALA A 300 -21.29 7.59 -21.70
N GLY A 301 -21.47 6.30 -21.97
CA GLY A 301 -22.45 5.45 -21.28
C GLY A 301 -22.03 5.00 -19.87
N LEU A 302 -20.76 5.17 -19.50
CA LEU A 302 -20.26 4.79 -18.17
C LEU A 302 -20.51 5.90 -17.13
N SER A 303 -20.78 5.51 -15.89
CA SER A 303 -20.76 6.42 -14.75
C SER A 303 -19.32 6.83 -14.39
N ALA A 304 -19.15 7.88 -13.59
CA ALA A 304 -17.82 8.30 -13.12
C ALA A 304 -17.08 7.16 -12.41
N ASN A 305 -17.79 6.42 -11.53
CA ASN A 305 -17.23 5.29 -10.80
C ASN A 305 -16.81 4.15 -11.74
N GLN A 306 -17.60 3.88 -12.78
CA GLN A 306 -17.25 2.87 -13.78
C GLN A 306 -16.00 3.26 -14.57
N ARG A 307 -15.83 4.55 -14.90
CA ARG A 307 -14.62 5.05 -15.56
C ARG A 307 -13.39 4.94 -14.66
N ALA A 308 -13.51 5.31 -13.38
CA ALA A 308 -12.42 5.19 -12.42
C ALA A 308 -12.01 3.72 -12.20
N ALA A 309 -12.99 2.81 -12.10
CA ALA A 309 -12.73 1.37 -12.00
C ALA A 309 -12.07 0.80 -13.27
N LEU A 310 -12.50 1.26 -14.47
CA LEU A 310 -11.86 0.88 -15.74
C LEU A 310 -10.41 1.33 -15.79
N MET A 311 -10.12 2.57 -15.39
CA MET A 311 -8.75 3.10 -15.34
C MET A 311 -7.87 2.29 -14.38
N TYR A 312 -8.34 2.09 -13.14
CA TYR A 312 -7.62 1.32 -12.13
C TYR A 312 -7.33 -0.12 -12.59
N ARG A 313 -8.33 -0.83 -13.14
CA ARG A 313 -8.13 -2.22 -13.58
C ARG A 313 -7.17 -2.32 -14.77
N MET A 314 -7.21 -1.37 -15.71
CA MET A 314 -6.26 -1.31 -16.83
C MET A 314 -4.83 -1.11 -16.33
N GLU A 315 -4.66 -0.20 -15.38
CA GLU A 315 -3.36 0.09 -14.76
C GLU A 315 -2.77 -1.14 -14.06
N GLN A 316 -3.57 -1.87 -13.28
CA GLN A 316 -3.15 -3.08 -12.59
C GLN A 316 -2.76 -4.20 -13.57
N LYS A 317 -3.53 -4.39 -14.65
CA LYS A 317 -3.20 -5.36 -15.72
C LYS A 317 -1.90 -5.01 -16.43
N SER A 318 -1.75 -3.75 -16.83
CA SER A 318 -0.51 -3.25 -17.43
C SER A 318 0.66 -3.48 -16.50
N LEU A 319 0.54 -3.10 -15.22
CA LEU A 319 1.62 -3.25 -14.25
C LEU A 319 1.99 -4.73 -14.02
N ALA A 320 1.01 -5.62 -13.94
CA ALA A 320 1.24 -7.06 -13.81
C ALA A 320 1.97 -7.65 -15.02
N ARG A 321 1.61 -7.22 -16.24
CA ARG A 321 2.31 -7.62 -17.47
C ARG A 321 3.73 -7.08 -17.54
N ASP A 322 3.95 -5.81 -17.17
CA ASP A 322 5.27 -5.17 -17.14
C ASP A 322 6.21 -5.92 -16.18
N TRP A 323 5.73 -6.22 -14.96
CA TRP A 323 6.47 -7.01 -13.99
C TRP A 323 6.70 -8.45 -14.47
N LEU A 324 5.73 -9.09 -15.10
CA LEU A 324 5.90 -10.45 -15.65
C LEU A 324 6.98 -10.48 -16.72
N ALA A 325 7.00 -9.50 -17.64
CA ALA A 325 8.03 -9.37 -18.65
C ALA A 325 9.42 -9.18 -18.01
N HIS A 326 9.51 -8.28 -17.02
CA HIS A 326 10.74 -8.07 -16.26
C HIS A 326 11.21 -9.36 -15.56
N ALA A 327 10.35 -10.03 -14.80
CA ALA A 327 10.68 -11.26 -14.09
C ALA A 327 11.13 -12.40 -15.02
N LYS A 328 10.54 -12.50 -16.23
CA LYS A 328 11.00 -13.45 -17.26
C LYS A 328 12.41 -13.13 -17.74
N SER A 329 12.74 -11.85 -17.94
CA SER A 329 14.10 -11.41 -18.27
C SER A 329 15.08 -11.75 -17.15
N LEU A 330 14.72 -11.48 -15.88
CA LEU A 330 15.53 -11.85 -14.71
C LEU A 330 15.83 -13.35 -14.67
N ARG A 331 14.80 -14.17 -14.91
CA ARG A 331 14.95 -15.63 -14.94
C ARG A 331 15.84 -16.09 -16.10
N ALA A 332 15.72 -15.46 -17.27
CA ALA A 332 16.57 -15.78 -18.42
C ALA A 332 18.06 -15.53 -18.11
N MET A 333 18.37 -14.37 -17.54
CA MET A 333 19.74 -14.05 -17.10
C MET A 333 20.26 -15.05 -16.07
N ALA A 334 19.45 -15.39 -15.06
CA ALA A 334 19.84 -16.38 -14.04
C ALA A 334 20.11 -17.78 -14.63
N MET A 335 19.33 -18.20 -15.64
CA MET A 335 19.55 -19.47 -16.34
C MET A 335 20.85 -19.45 -17.16
N GLU A 336 21.17 -18.34 -17.82
CA GLU A 336 22.41 -18.19 -18.59
C GLU A 336 23.65 -18.22 -17.70
N GLU A 337 23.61 -17.53 -16.57
CA GLU A 337 24.70 -17.54 -15.57
C GLU A 337 24.94 -18.95 -15.01
N LEU A 338 23.87 -19.67 -14.66
CA LEU A 338 23.99 -21.04 -14.15
C LEU A 338 24.58 -21.99 -15.20
N ARG A 339 24.21 -21.83 -16.48
CA ARG A 339 24.81 -22.61 -17.58
C ARG A 339 26.28 -22.29 -17.77
N ALA A 340 26.66 -21.02 -17.65
CA ALA A 340 28.05 -20.61 -17.75
C ALA A 340 28.93 -21.21 -16.63
N GLN A 341 28.38 -21.33 -15.42
CA GLN A 341 29.09 -21.96 -14.29
C GLN A 341 29.21 -23.48 -14.41
N GLY A 342 28.26 -24.15 -15.05
CA GLY A 342 28.31 -25.60 -15.27
C GLY A 342 29.19 -26.02 -16.46
N ALA A 343 29.66 -25.07 -17.28
CA ALA A 343 30.47 -25.32 -18.47
C ALA A 343 31.99 -25.13 -18.26
N GLY A 344 32.41 -24.64 -17.08
CA GLY A 344 33.81 -24.46 -16.68
C GLY A 344 34.24 -25.48 -15.64
#